data_AF-A0A0F8W2U3-F1
#
_entry.id   AF-A0A0F8W2U3-F1
#
_cell.length_a   1.000
_cell.length_b   1.000
_cell.length_c   1.000
_cell.angle_alpha   90.00
_cell.angle_beta   90.00
_cell.angle_gamma   90.00
#
_symmetry.space_group_name_H-M   'P 1'
#
loop_
_entity.id
_entity.type
_entity.pdbx_description
1 polymer ?
#
loop_
_entity_poly.entity_id
_entity_poly.type
_entity_poly.pdbx_seq_one_letter_code
_entity_poly.pdbx_strand_id
1 'polypeptide(L)'
;ITHDRNFEFSKSRYFVPSMYGEIVQREIKIVRLHDTGDFYSQGYLDKWSCIARTLPNTRFYAYTKSLQLDFKAFTRLPNTKIIQSFGGKYDSRIDLRLPHARIFDSERELKGFDGGIQYKNYVDCSKSDLIALEVVSPRIGLIKHWIERGYNEKTYDKY
;
A
#
# COMPACT_ATOMS: atom_id res chain seq x y z
N ILE A 1 -22.62 0.43 3.45
CA ILE A 1 -23.03 -0.97 3.17
C ILE A 1 -21.84 -1.81 2.67
N THR A 2 -21.02 -1.33 1.72
CA THR A 2 -19.91 -2.12 1.13
C THR A 2 -18.69 -2.33 2.04
N HIS A 3 -18.29 -1.32 2.83
CA HIS A 3 -17.12 -1.43 3.72
C HIS A 3 -17.32 -2.43 4.86
N ASP A 4 -18.45 -2.35 5.55
CA ASP A 4 -18.74 -3.24 6.68
C ASP A 4 -18.84 -4.71 6.23
N ARG A 5 -19.43 -4.93 5.05
CA ARG A 5 -19.50 -6.28 4.45
C ARG A 5 -18.12 -6.85 4.17
N ASN A 6 -17.21 -6.07 3.58
CA ASN A 6 -15.84 -6.53 3.29
C ASN A 6 -15.05 -6.77 4.59
N PHE A 7 -15.24 -5.90 5.58
CA PHE A 7 -14.64 -6.06 6.89
C PHE A 7 -15.12 -7.33 7.59
N GLU A 8 -16.42 -7.60 7.66
CA GLU A 8 -16.95 -8.83 8.25
C GLU A 8 -16.53 -10.07 7.46
N PHE A 9 -16.54 -9.99 6.13
CA PHE A 9 -16.04 -11.08 5.29
C PHE A 9 -14.57 -11.41 5.58
N SER A 10 -13.74 -10.38 5.80
CA SER A 10 -12.33 -10.55 6.14
C SER A 10 -12.08 -11.32 7.43
N LYS A 11 -13.05 -11.33 8.35
CA LYS A 11 -12.98 -12.11 9.60
C LYS A 11 -13.32 -13.58 9.39
N SER A 12 -14.13 -13.90 8.37
CA SER A 12 -14.58 -15.26 8.10
C SER A 12 -13.44 -16.23 7.73
N ARG A 13 -13.72 -17.53 7.86
CA ARG A 13 -12.86 -18.63 7.38
C ARG A 13 -12.78 -18.73 5.86
N TYR A 14 -13.73 -18.12 5.15
CA TYR A 14 -13.82 -18.16 3.69
C TYR A 14 -12.94 -17.12 3.01
N PHE A 15 -12.43 -16.14 3.75
CA PHE A 15 -11.62 -15.06 3.20
C PHE A 15 -10.42 -15.56 2.40
N VAL A 16 -9.59 -16.43 2.99
CA VAL A 16 -8.38 -16.95 2.35
C VAL A 16 -8.70 -17.72 1.06
N PRO A 17 -9.57 -18.75 1.05
CA PRO A 17 -9.87 -19.47 -0.18
C PRO A 17 -10.54 -18.60 -1.24
N SER A 18 -11.38 -17.63 -0.87
CA SER A 18 -12.00 -16.72 -1.84
C SER A 18 -11.00 -15.76 -2.48
N MET A 19 -10.11 -15.13 -1.69
CA MET A 19 -9.09 -14.24 -2.25
C MET A 19 -8.09 -15.00 -3.12
N TYR A 20 -7.71 -16.22 -2.71
CA TYR A 20 -6.90 -17.10 -3.54
C TYR A 20 -7.59 -17.39 -4.88
N GLY A 21 -8.85 -17.82 -4.85
CA GLY A 21 -9.63 -18.12 -6.05
C GLY A 21 -9.73 -16.94 -7.01
N GLU A 22 -10.03 -15.75 -6.47
CA GLU A 22 -10.12 -14.52 -7.26
C GLU A 22 -8.80 -14.18 -7.97
N ILE A 23 -7.67 -14.26 -7.24
CA ILE A 23 -6.35 -13.94 -7.79
C ILE A 23 -5.95 -14.93 -8.89
N VAL A 24 -6.19 -16.23 -8.66
CA VAL A 24 -5.85 -17.29 -9.62
C VAL A 24 -6.73 -17.20 -10.85
N GLN A 25 -8.06 -17.12 -10.67
CA GLN A 25 -9.02 -17.11 -11.77
C GLN A 25 -8.81 -15.92 -12.72
N ARG A 26 -8.36 -14.79 -12.17
CA ARG A 26 -8.14 -13.56 -12.94
C ARG A 26 -6.66 -13.32 -13.29
N GLU A 27 -5.80 -14.29 -13.01
CA GLU A 27 -4.36 -14.25 -13.29
C GLU A 27 -3.64 -12.98 -12.79
N ILE A 28 -4.07 -12.45 -11.63
CA ILE A 28 -3.60 -11.16 -11.11
C ILE A 28 -2.11 -11.25 -10.77
N LYS A 29 -1.30 -10.39 -11.39
CA LYS A 29 0.17 -10.34 -11.19
C LYS A 29 0.60 -9.45 -10.03
N ILE A 30 -0.17 -8.42 -9.72
CA ILE A 30 0.14 -7.44 -8.69
C ILE A 30 -1.13 -7.13 -7.89
N VAL A 31 -1.04 -7.27 -6.57
CA VAL A 31 -2.14 -7.00 -5.64
C VAL A 31 -1.71 -5.89 -4.68
N ARG A 32 -2.39 -4.75 -4.76
CA ARG A 32 -2.35 -3.73 -3.70
C ARG A 32 -3.29 -4.15 -2.58
N LEU A 33 -2.75 -4.36 -1.39
CA LEU A 33 -3.53 -4.61 -0.19
C LEU A 33 -4.03 -3.28 0.36
N HIS A 34 -5.34 -3.23 0.63
CA HIS A 34 -6.05 -2.06 1.16
C HIS A 34 -5.98 -0.85 0.22
N ASP A 35 -6.95 -0.76 -0.68
CA ASP A 35 -7.21 0.50 -1.40
C ASP A 35 -7.80 1.55 -0.43
N THR A 36 -8.59 1.07 0.53
CA THR A 36 -9.21 1.87 1.60
C THR A 36 -9.14 1.09 2.93
N GLY A 37 -8.85 1.79 4.03
CA GLY A 37 -8.62 1.17 5.35
C GLY A 37 -7.17 0.76 5.59
N ASP A 38 -6.95 -0.15 6.55
CA ASP A 38 -5.63 -0.66 6.92
C ASP A 38 -5.74 -2.04 7.59
N PHE A 39 -4.61 -2.69 7.89
CA PHE A 39 -4.57 -3.91 8.69
C PHE A 39 -5.08 -3.62 10.11
N TYR A 40 -6.22 -4.19 10.47
CA TYR A 40 -6.84 -3.95 11.78
C TYR A 40 -6.41 -4.94 12.87
N SER A 41 -5.79 -6.07 12.50
CA SER A 41 -5.33 -7.08 13.46
C SER A 41 -4.21 -7.94 12.87
N GLN A 42 -3.42 -8.58 13.75
CA GLN A 42 -2.39 -9.54 13.33
C GLN A 42 -2.99 -10.71 12.55
N GLY A 43 -4.10 -11.27 13.02
CA GLY A 43 -4.78 -12.38 12.33
C GLY A 43 -5.23 -12.02 10.91
N TYR A 44 -5.55 -10.75 10.64
CA TYR A 44 -5.86 -10.31 9.27
C TYR A 44 -4.61 -10.22 8.38
N LEU A 45 -3.50 -9.69 8.91
CA LEU A 45 -2.20 -9.70 8.23
C LEU A 45 -1.70 -11.13 7.96
N ASP A 46 -1.92 -12.06 8.89
CA ASP A 46 -1.52 -13.45 8.75
C ASP A 46 -2.28 -14.17 7.63
N LYS A 47 -3.57 -13.83 7.43
CA LYS A 47 -4.35 -14.32 6.27
C LYS A 47 -3.72 -13.89 4.94
N TRP A 48 -3.29 -12.62 4.83
CA TRP A 48 -2.58 -12.15 3.65
C TRP A 48 -1.21 -12.79 3.48
N SER A 49 -0.48 -13.01 4.57
CA SER A 49 0.77 -13.78 4.57
C SER A 49 0.58 -15.21 4.08
N CYS A 50 -0.55 -15.84 4.42
CA CYS A 50 -0.93 -17.16 3.92
C CYS A 50 -1.14 -17.14 2.40
N ILE A 51 -1.97 -16.20 1.90
CA ILE A 51 -2.25 -16.06 0.47
C ILE A 51 -0.96 -15.79 -0.32
N ALA A 52 -0.15 -14.83 0.11
CA ALA A 52 1.09 -14.46 -0.57
C ALA A 52 2.08 -15.63 -0.66
N ARG A 53 2.16 -16.46 0.38
CA ARG A 53 3.02 -17.67 0.39
C ARG A 53 2.56 -18.71 -0.63
N THR A 54 1.25 -18.83 -0.86
CA THR A 54 0.69 -19.79 -1.83
C THR A 54 0.75 -19.31 -3.28
N LEU A 55 1.05 -18.02 -3.50
CA LEU A 55 1.03 -17.39 -4.82
C LEU A 55 2.37 -16.69 -5.11
N PRO A 56 3.48 -17.43 -5.24
CA PRO A 56 4.83 -16.84 -5.36
C PRO A 56 5.03 -15.98 -6.62
N ASN A 57 4.21 -16.19 -7.65
CA ASN A 57 4.27 -15.44 -8.91
C ASN A 57 3.41 -14.15 -8.91
N THR A 58 2.64 -13.91 -7.84
CA THR A 58 1.87 -12.68 -7.64
C THR A 58 2.58 -11.81 -6.62
N ARG A 59 2.78 -10.53 -6.94
CA ARG A 59 3.40 -9.55 -6.04
C ARG A 59 2.34 -8.90 -5.17
N PHE A 60 2.58 -8.82 -3.88
CA PHE A 60 1.69 -8.20 -2.90
C PHE A 60 2.36 -7.00 -2.27
N TYR A 61 1.65 -5.88 -2.15
CA TYR A 61 2.19 -4.73 -1.45
C TYR A 61 1.14 -3.91 -0.74
N ALA A 62 1.56 -3.15 0.27
CA ALA A 62 0.67 -2.28 1.03
C ALA A 62 1.40 -1.01 1.46
N TYR A 63 0.67 0.11 1.45
CA TYR A 63 1.00 1.26 2.30
C TYR A 63 0.24 1.09 3.61
N THR A 64 0.91 1.19 4.75
CA THR A 64 0.26 0.95 6.05
C THR A 64 0.73 1.91 7.12
N LYS A 65 -0.23 2.33 7.95
CA LYS A 65 -0.05 3.08 9.20
C LYS A 65 -0.15 2.18 10.42
N SER A 66 -0.54 0.91 10.24
CA SER A 66 -0.69 -0.11 11.29
C SER A 66 0.64 -0.68 11.79
N LEU A 67 1.59 0.21 12.13
CA LEU A 67 2.96 -0.12 12.56
C LEU A 67 3.04 -0.75 13.97
N GLN A 68 1.90 -1.04 14.58
CA GLN A 68 1.79 -1.84 15.79
C GLN A 68 1.81 -3.34 15.56
N LEU A 69 1.63 -3.79 14.31
CA LEU A 69 1.60 -5.21 13.94
C LEU A 69 2.99 -5.77 13.62
N ASP A 70 3.14 -7.09 13.69
CA ASP A 70 4.37 -7.79 13.29
C ASP A 70 4.30 -8.22 11.82
N PHE A 71 5.05 -7.51 10.98
CA PHE A 71 5.15 -7.78 9.54
C PHE A 71 6.26 -8.76 9.16
N LYS A 72 7.07 -9.26 10.09
CA LYS A 72 8.27 -10.08 9.76
C LYS A 72 7.94 -11.31 8.92
N ALA A 73 6.84 -11.99 9.22
CA ALA A 73 6.41 -13.18 8.47
C ALA A 73 5.95 -12.82 7.05
N PHE A 74 5.32 -11.66 6.87
CA PHE A 74 4.90 -11.15 5.58
C PHE A 74 6.12 -10.72 4.76
N THR A 75 6.93 -9.79 5.27
CA THR A 75 8.06 -9.17 4.53
C THR A 75 9.23 -10.11 4.25
N ARG A 76 9.29 -11.28 4.89
CA ARG A 76 10.24 -12.35 4.52
C ARG A 76 9.90 -13.04 3.21
N LEU A 77 8.67 -12.91 2.72
CA LEU A 77 8.26 -13.50 1.45
C LEU A 77 8.79 -12.65 0.30
N PRO A 78 9.47 -13.25 -0.71
CA PRO A 78 10.13 -12.49 -1.77
C PRO A 78 9.16 -11.73 -2.68
N ASN A 79 7.89 -12.13 -2.70
CA ASN A 79 6.82 -11.51 -3.47
C ASN A 79 6.03 -10.47 -2.68
N THR A 80 6.54 -9.95 -1.57
CA THR A 80 5.85 -8.97 -0.72
C THR A 80 6.63 -7.68 -0.50
N LYS A 81 5.93 -6.55 -0.36
CA LYS A 81 6.53 -5.25 0.00
C LYS A 81 5.62 -4.46 0.94
N ILE A 82 6.16 -3.98 2.05
CA ILE A 82 5.47 -3.03 2.93
C ILE A 82 6.12 -1.67 2.80
N ILE A 83 5.29 -0.64 2.63
CA ILE A 83 5.69 0.76 2.63
C ILE A 83 5.03 1.42 3.84
N GLN A 84 5.84 1.87 4.80
CA GLN A 84 5.33 2.52 6.02
C GLN A 84 4.79 3.90 5.66
N SER A 85 3.54 4.20 5.97
CA SER A 85 2.91 5.48 5.63
C SER A 85 2.96 6.44 6.81
N PHE A 86 3.50 7.64 6.60
CA PHE A 86 3.39 8.76 7.54
C PHE A 86 1.96 9.28 7.67
N GLY A 87 1.68 9.98 8.78
CA GLY A 87 0.38 10.59 9.07
C GLY A 87 -0.57 9.63 9.78
N GLY A 88 -0.03 8.71 10.58
CA GLY A 88 -0.77 7.76 11.42
C GLY A 88 -0.46 7.91 12.91
N LYS A 89 -1.21 7.18 13.73
CA LYS A 89 -1.02 7.15 15.19
C LYS A 89 0.35 6.64 15.62
N TYR A 90 0.98 5.81 14.79
CA TYR A 90 2.22 5.10 15.11
C TYR A 90 3.44 5.61 14.34
N ASP A 91 3.43 6.87 13.87
CA ASP A 91 4.53 7.47 13.11
C ASP A 91 5.89 7.37 13.84
N SER A 92 5.89 7.40 15.18
CA SER A 92 7.10 7.21 15.99
C SER A 92 7.76 5.84 15.83
N ARG A 93 7.06 4.86 15.22
CA ARG A 93 7.55 3.51 14.94
C ARG A 93 8.11 3.36 13.52
N ILE A 94 8.06 4.41 12.69
CA ILE A 94 8.59 4.36 11.32
C ILE A 94 10.11 4.17 11.36
N ASP A 95 10.58 3.09 10.74
CA ASP A 95 11.99 2.89 10.47
C ASP A 95 12.36 3.52 9.12
N LEU A 96 13.10 4.63 9.16
CA LEU A 96 13.54 5.36 7.96
C LEU A 96 14.50 4.58 7.05
N ARG A 97 15.02 3.43 7.50
CA ARG A 97 15.86 2.55 6.69
C ARG A 97 15.03 1.63 5.80
N LEU A 98 13.77 1.40 6.16
CA LEU A 98 12.82 0.60 5.37
C LEU A 98 11.99 1.51 4.46
N PRO A 99 11.34 0.97 3.40
CA PRO A 99 10.46 1.74 2.55
C PRO A 99 9.39 2.49 3.36
N HIS A 100 9.28 3.79 3.11
CA HIS A 100 8.33 4.65 3.79
C HIS A 100 7.84 5.76 2.85
N ALA A 101 6.54 6.06 2.94
CA ALA A 101 5.85 7.02 2.12
C ALA A 101 5.40 8.25 2.91
N ARG A 102 5.59 9.43 2.31
CA ARG A 102 5.07 10.70 2.80
C ARG A 102 4.25 11.37 1.70
N ILE A 103 3.14 11.98 2.11
CA ILE A 103 2.31 12.79 1.23
C ILE A 103 2.81 14.24 1.27
N PHE A 104 2.93 14.86 0.11
CA PHE A 104 3.35 16.24 -0.11
C PHE A 104 2.22 17.00 -0.81
N ASP A 105 2.03 18.28 -0.49
CA ASP A 105 0.99 19.12 -1.08
C ASP A 105 1.33 19.57 -2.50
N SER A 106 2.62 19.60 -2.85
CA SER A 106 3.08 19.98 -4.19
C SER A 106 4.42 19.35 -4.55
N GLU A 107 4.72 19.33 -5.86
CA GLU A 107 6.05 18.97 -6.37
C GLU A 107 7.15 19.88 -5.81
N ARG A 108 6.80 21.15 -5.56
CA ARG A 108 7.72 22.16 -5.02
C ARG A 108 8.13 21.84 -3.58
N GLU A 109 7.18 21.37 -2.76
CA GLU A 109 7.43 20.87 -1.41
C GLU A 109 8.30 19.61 -1.44
N LEU A 110 7.95 18.63 -2.28
CA LEU A 110 8.70 17.37 -2.44
C LEU A 110 10.16 17.64 -2.82
N LYS A 111 10.40 18.56 -3.75
CA LYS A 111 11.76 18.94 -4.20
C LYS A 111 12.50 19.84 -3.19
N GLY A 112 11.86 20.22 -2.08
CA GLY A 112 12.46 20.99 -1.00
C GLY A 112 12.67 22.47 -1.31
N PHE A 113 11.93 23.04 -2.27
CA PHE A 113 12.04 24.45 -2.66
C PHE A 113 11.33 25.41 -1.69
N ASP A 114 10.43 24.93 -0.83
CA ASP A 114 9.69 25.74 0.16
C ASP A 114 10.32 25.74 1.57
N GLY A 115 11.66 25.61 1.66
CA GLY A 115 12.36 25.50 2.94
C GLY A 115 12.40 24.07 3.52
N GLY A 116 11.79 23.10 2.83
CA GLY A 116 11.79 21.67 3.16
C GLY A 116 13.07 20.93 2.79
N ILE A 117 14.26 21.43 3.14
CA ILE A 117 15.55 20.74 2.87
C ILE A 117 15.53 19.29 3.38
N GLN A 118 14.77 19.01 4.44
CA GLN A 118 14.57 17.68 5.03
C GLN A 118 13.98 16.62 4.08
N TYR A 119 13.42 17.03 2.93
CA TYR A 119 12.73 16.13 1.98
C TYR A 119 13.51 15.87 0.69
N LYS A 120 14.71 16.43 0.53
CA LYS A 120 15.51 16.44 -0.72
C LYS A 120 15.85 15.10 -1.38
N ASN A 121 15.41 13.96 -0.82
CA ASN A 121 15.74 12.62 -1.29
C ASN A 121 14.50 11.70 -1.44
N TYR A 122 13.29 12.25 -1.36
CA TYR A 122 12.08 11.49 -1.68
C TYR A 122 11.94 11.34 -3.18
N VAL A 123 11.69 10.12 -3.65
CA VAL A 123 11.42 9.82 -5.05
C VAL A 123 9.94 9.99 -5.32
N ASP A 124 9.58 10.84 -6.27
CA ASP A 124 8.20 11.03 -6.70
C ASP A 124 7.65 9.73 -7.32
N CYS A 125 6.70 9.11 -6.62
CA CYS A 125 6.01 7.89 -7.02
C CYS A 125 4.51 8.14 -7.28
N SER A 126 4.09 9.39 -7.36
CA SER A 126 2.67 9.79 -7.40
C SER A 126 1.95 9.28 -8.66
N LYS A 127 2.70 9.10 -9.75
CA LYS A 127 2.14 8.70 -11.06
C LYS A 127 1.80 7.22 -11.15
N SER A 128 2.43 6.36 -10.33
CA SER A 128 2.17 4.92 -10.37
C SER A 128 2.78 4.21 -9.17
N ASP A 129 2.00 3.31 -8.56
CA ASP A 129 2.49 2.40 -7.53
C ASP A 129 3.60 1.46 -8.04
N LEU A 130 3.70 1.22 -9.35
CA LEU A 130 4.83 0.46 -9.93
C LEU A 130 6.17 1.14 -9.64
N ILE A 131 6.20 2.47 -9.65
CA ILE A 131 7.42 3.23 -9.32
C ILE A 131 7.78 2.97 -7.86
N ALA A 132 6.80 3.03 -6.95
CA ALA A 132 7.01 2.74 -5.53
C ALA A 132 7.43 1.28 -5.27
N LEU A 133 7.03 0.35 -6.13
CA LEU A 133 7.43 -1.05 -6.06
C LEU A 133 8.86 -1.30 -6.53
N GLU A 134 9.30 -0.64 -7.60
CA GLU A 134 10.63 -0.84 -8.22
C GLU A 134 11.71 0.09 -7.65
N VAL A 135 11.34 1.19 -7.00
CA VAL A 135 12.32 2.15 -6.49
C VAL A 135 13.21 1.51 -5.42
N VAL A 136 14.53 1.70 -5.60
CA VAL A 136 15.57 1.24 -4.67
C VAL A 136 15.62 2.14 -3.42
N SER A 137 15.35 3.44 -3.58
CA SER A 137 15.28 4.37 -2.45
C SER A 137 14.17 3.97 -1.48
N PRO A 138 14.43 3.96 -0.16
CA PRO A 138 13.39 3.75 0.83
C PRO A 138 12.45 4.96 0.97
N ARG A 139 12.79 6.12 0.40
CA ARG A 139 12.04 7.38 0.55
C ARG A 139 11.07 7.57 -0.61
N ILE A 140 9.80 7.29 -0.36
CA ILE A 140 8.73 7.34 -1.38
C ILE A 140 7.88 8.59 -1.18
N GLY A 141 7.87 9.48 -2.16
CA GLY A 141 7.08 10.71 -2.13
C GLY A 141 5.82 10.58 -2.95
N LEU A 142 4.69 10.97 -2.37
CA LEU A 142 3.39 11.00 -3.03
C LEU A 142 2.85 12.43 -3.01
N ILE A 143 2.59 13.02 -4.15
CA ILE A 143 1.99 14.34 -4.28
C ILE A 143 0.48 14.17 -4.21
N LYS A 144 -0.15 14.97 -3.36
CA LYS A 144 -1.59 15.01 -3.21
C LYS A 144 -2.23 15.49 -4.52
N HIS A 145 -2.96 14.62 -5.20
CA HIS A 145 -3.80 15.04 -6.31
C HIS A 145 -5.06 15.71 -5.75
N TRP A 146 -5.13 17.04 -5.87
CA TRP A 146 -6.39 17.75 -5.73
C TRP A 146 -7.27 17.35 -6.90
N ILE A 147 -8.28 16.51 -6.64
CA ILE A 147 -9.38 16.37 -7.57
C ILE A 147 -10.16 17.69 -7.47
N GLU A 148 -9.83 18.68 -8.30
CA GLU A 148 -10.84 19.64 -8.75
C GLU A 148 -11.88 18.82 -9.50
N ARG A 149 -12.88 18.32 -8.76
CA ARG A 149 -14.01 17.57 -9.31
C ARG A 149 -15.00 18.57 -9.91
N GLY A 150 -14.53 19.33 -10.90
CA GLY A 150 -15.37 19.75 -12.01
C GLY A 150 -15.65 18.49 -12.84
N TYR A 151 -16.91 18.09 -12.85
CA TYR A 151 -17.54 17.18 -13.82
C TYR A 151 -16.66 16.82 -15.04
N ASN A 152 -16.26 15.55 -15.18
CA ASN A 152 -16.53 14.78 -16.39
C ASN A 152 -16.20 13.30 -16.24
N GLU A 153 -17.14 12.52 -16.77
CA GLU A 153 -17.19 11.08 -16.88
C GLU A 153 -16.09 10.46 -17.76
N LYS A 154 -15.80 9.19 -17.45
CA LYS A 154 -15.13 8.16 -18.27
C LYS A 154 -13.62 8.26 -18.45
N THR A 155 -12.92 7.49 -17.63
CA THR A 155 -12.02 6.44 -18.14
C THR A 155 -12.07 5.24 -17.20
N TYR A 156 -12.81 4.21 -17.64
CA TYR A 156 -12.55 2.85 -17.21
C TYR A 156 -11.26 2.42 -17.90
N ASP A 157 -10.17 2.25 -17.15
CA ASP A 157 -9.05 1.45 -17.65
C ASP A 157 -9.53 0.00 -17.72
N LYS A 158 -9.92 -0.37 -18.94
CA LYS A 158 -10.24 -1.71 -19.38
C LYS A 158 -8.91 -2.48 -19.43
N TYR A 159 -8.89 -3.65 -18.79
CA TYR A 159 -7.82 -4.66 -18.84
C TYR A 159 -7.30 -4.89 -20.25
#